data_AF-A0A6I1F1B8-F1
#
_entry.id   AF-A0A6I1F1B8-F1
#
_cell.length_a   1.000
_cell.length_b   1.000
_cell.length_c   1.000
_cell.angle_alpha   90.00
_cell.angle_beta   90.00
_cell.angle_gamma   90.00
#
_symmetry.space_group_name_H-M   'P 1'
#
loop_
_entity.id
_entity.type
_entity.pdbx_description
1 polymer ?
#
loop_
_entity_poly.entity_id
_entity_poly.type
_entity_poly.pdbx_seq_one_letter_code
_entity_poly.pdbx_strand_id
1 'polypeptide(L)'
;MKENRLANLFWEGITLEHVNHKGIVYPYIMFMLVAFVFEMFLTILIGISIYYYIQFSYYPNTSFYLLSTLLLLLLITTGITLKSLYHKCKQTEMLN
;
A
#
# COMPACT_ATOMS: atom_id res chain seq x y z
N MET A 1 26.20 -10.31 -3.14
CA MET A 1 25.03 -10.42 -4.03
C MET A 1 24.00 -11.44 -3.48
N LYS A 2 23.36 -11.15 -2.33
CA LYS A 2 22.36 -12.05 -1.71
C LYS A 2 21.06 -11.33 -1.33
N GLU A 3 21.11 -10.03 -1.08
CA GLU A 3 19.95 -9.20 -0.71
C GLU A 3 18.92 -9.08 -1.84
N ASN A 4 19.36 -9.00 -3.10
CA ASN A 4 18.46 -8.91 -4.24
C ASN A 4 17.52 -10.11 -4.37
N ARG A 5 17.92 -11.29 -3.87
CA ARG A 5 17.11 -12.51 -4.00
C ARG A 5 15.95 -12.52 -3.01
N LEU A 6 16.16 -12.00 -1.79
CA LEU A 6 15.10 -11.86 -0.80
C LEU A 6 14.14 -10.73 -1.17
N ALA A 7 14.68 -9.59 -1.63
CA ALA A 7 13.85 -8.51 -2.15
C ALA A 7 13.00 -8.97 -3.34
N ASN A 8 13.58 -9.74 -4.28
CA ASN A 8 12.83 -10.32 -5.38
C ASN A 8 11.77 -11.33 -4.91
N LEU A 9 12.08 -12.22 -3.96
CA LEU A 9 11.11 -13.18 -3.40
C LEU A 9 9.97 -12.48 -2.68
N PHE A 10 10.27 -11.40 -1.93
CA PHE A 10 9.26 -10.58 -1.27
C PHE A 10 8.38 -9.87 -2.31
N TRP A 11 9.00 -9.36 -3.36
CA TRP A 11 8.31 -8.69 -4.46
C TRP A 11 7.44 -9.66 -5.26
N GLU A 12 7.93 -10.86 -5.58
CA GLU A 12 7.21 -11.96 -6.25
C GLU A 12 6.01 -12.46 -5.42
N GLY A 13 6.17 -12.53 -4.09
CA GLY A 13 5.09 -12.87 -3.16
C GLY A 13 4.00 -11.80 -3.13
N ILE A 14 4.40 -10.53 -3.14
CA ILE A 14 3.48 -9.37 -3.17
C ILE A 14 2.74 -9.26 -4.52
N THR A 15 3.40 -9.53 -5.65
CA THR A 15 2.80 -9.47 -6.99
C THR A 15 2.06 -10.76 -7.40
N LEU A 16 1.98 -11.75 -6.49
CA LEU A 16 1.43 -13.09 -6.75
C LEU A 16 1.90 -13.62 -8.11
N GLU A 17 3.20 -13.46 -8.44
CA GLU A 17 3.69 -13.70 -9.80
C GLU A 17 3.36 -15.12 -10.28
N HIS A 18 3.44 -16.10 -9.36
CA HIS A 18 3.28 -17.54 -9.62
C HIS A 18 1.87 -18.11 -9.43
N VAL A 19 0.87 -17.35 -8.94
CA VAL A 19 -0.48 -17.89 -8.65
C VAL A 19 -1.49 -17.28 -9.63
N ASN A 20 -1.70 -17.95 -10.77
CA ASN A 20 -2.60 -17.53 -11.85
C ASN A 20 -4.04 -18.07 -11.70
N HIS A 21 -4.45 -18.44 -10.48
CA HIS A 21 -5.83 -18.86 -10.21
C HIS A 21 -6.72 -17.64 -9.96
N LYS A 22 -7.57 -17.33 -10.95
CA LYS A 22 -8.53 -16.20 -10.94
C LYS A 22 -9.36 -16.10 -9.64
N GLY A 23 -9.61 -17.23 -8.95
CA GLY A 23 -10.34 -17.28 -7.69
C GLY A 23 -9.62 -16.67 -6.47
N ILE A 24 -8.29 -16.56 -6.48
CA ILE A 24 -7.49 -16.01 -5.36
C ILE A 24 -7.05 -14.57 -5.65
N VAL A 25 -6.86 -14.23 -6.92
CA VAL A 25 -6.42 -12.88 -7.32
C VAL A 25 -7.50 -11.83 -7.04
N TYR A 26 -8.78 -12.15 -7.26
CA TYR A 26 -9.88 -11.21 -7.01
C TYR A 26 -10.06 -10.81 -5.54
N PRO A 27 -10.11 -11.74 -4.55
CA PRO A 27 -10.17 -11.35 -3.14
C PRO A 27 -8.91 -10.62 -2.68
N TYR A 28 -7.74 -10.92 -3.24
CA TYR A 28 -6.51 -10.18 -2.95
C TYR A 28 -6.57 -8.72 -3.45
N ILE A 29 -7.05 -8.49 -4.67
CA ILE A 29 -7.25 -7.13 -5.19
C ILE A 29 -8.26 -6.37 -4.33
N MET A 30 -9.38 -7.00 -3.93
CA MET A 30 -10.34 -6.37 -3.02
C MET A 30 -9.73 -6.04 -1.65
N PHE A 31 -8.94 -6.94 -1.07
CA PHE A 31 -8.22 -6.68 0.17
C PHE A 31 -7.25 -5.50 0.04
N MET A 32 -6.46 -5.46 -1.05
CA MET A 32 -5.54 -4.36 -1.33
C MET A 32 -6.28 -3.02 -1.55
N LEU A 33 -7.45 -3.04 -2.17
CA LEU A 33 -8.29 -1.86 -2.36
C LEU A 33 -8.84 -1.35 -1.02
N VAL A 34 -9.32 -2.25 -0.15
CA VAL A 34 -9.77 -1.88 1.21
C VAL A 34 -8.61 -1.32 2.03
N ALA A 35 -7.44 -1.95 1.97
CA ALA A 35 -6.22 -1.45 2.64
C ALA A 35 -5.85 -0.04 2.15
N PHE A 36 -5.90 0.19 0.83
CA PHE A 36 -5.64 1.51 0.25
C PHE A 36 -6.64 2.58 0.70
N VAL A 37 -7.94 2.25 0.74
CA VAL A 37 -8.98 3.16 1.26
C VAL A 37 -8.74 3.47 2.74
N PHE A 38 -8.33 2.47 3.52
CA PHE A 38 -8.01 2.64 4.93
C PHE A 38 -6.76 3.53 5.14
N GLU A 39 -5.72 3.39 4.32
CA GLU A 39 -4.54 4.25 4.34
C GLU A 39 -4.87 5.69 3.97
N MET A 40 -5.75 5.92 2.99
CA MET A 40 -6.26 7.26 2.68
C MET A 40 -7.02 7.86 3.86
N PHE A 41 -7.88 7.08 4.52
CA PHE A 41 -8.60 7.53 5.71
C PHE A 41 -7.64 7.95 6.83
N LEU A 42 -6.61 7.15 7.11
CA LEU A 42 -5.56 7.48 8.08
C LEU A 42 -4.80 8.74 7.69
N THR A 43 -4.51 8.94 6.40
CA THR A 43 -3.80 10.13 5.91
C THR A 43 -4.61 11.40 6.18
N ILE A 44 -5.92 11.34 5.92
CA ILE A 44 -6.85 12.44 6.23
C ILE A 44 -6.87 12.70 7.74
N LEU A 45 -6.91 11.66 8.56
CA LEU A 45 -6.92 11.79 10.02
C LEU A 45 -5.63 12.44 10.55
N ILE A 46 -4.47 12.10 9.97
CA ILE A 46 -3.19 12.78 10.26
C ILE A 46 -3.28 14.26 9.86
N GLY A 47 -3.83 14.57 8.69
CA GLY A 47 -4.03 15.95 8.23
C GLY A 47 -4.90 16.77 9.18
N ILE A 48 -6.03 16.21 9.64
CA ILE A 48 -6.89 16.82 10.65
C ILE A 48 -6.12 17.00 11.96
N SER A 49 -5.36 16.00 12.39
CA SER A 49 -4.56 16.09 13.62
C SER A 49 -3.53 17.21 13.54
N ILE A 50 -2.84 17.37 12.41
CA ILE A 50 -1.90 18.47 12.18
C ILE A 50 -2.61 19.83 12.28
N TYR A 51 -3.80 19.96 11.68
CA TYR A 51 -4.60 21.18 11.77
C TYR A 51 -4.92 21.54 13.23
N TYR A 52 -5.32 20.55 14.04
CA TYR A 52 -5.52 20.75 15.48
C TYR A 52 -4.22 21.15 16.20
N TYR A 53 -3.08 20.50 15.92
CA TYR A 53 -1.80 20.86 16.55
C TYR A 53 -1.39 22.30 16.28
N ILE A 54 -1.60 22.78 15.05
CA ILE A 54 -1.32 24.17 14.66
C ILE A 54 -2.26 25.12 15.41
N GLN A 55 -3.57 24.84 15.45
CA GLN A 55 -4.56 25.70 16.10
C GLN A 55 -4.34 25.84 17.61
N PHE A 56 -3.94 24.76 18.27
CA PHE A 56 -3.73 24.72 19.73
C PHE A 56 -2.27 24.98 20.14
N SER A 57 -1.38 25.34 19.20
CA SER A 57 0.06 25.61 19.45
C SER A 57 0.78 24.49 20.20
N TYR A 58 0.39 23.24 19.95
CA TYR A 58 0.95 22.08 20.63
C TYR A 58 1.92 21.35 19.70
N TYR A 59 3.10 21.00 20.22
CA TYR A 59 4.10 20.29 19.44
C TYR A 59 3.77 18.79 19.39
N PRO A 60 3.60 18.20 18.19
CA PRO A 60 3.33 16.78 18.05
C PRO A 60 4.54 15.95 18.53
N ASN A 61 4.24 14.79 19.11
CA ASN A 61 5.25 13.92 19.70
C ASN A 61 6.10 13.23 18.60
N THR A 62 7.32 12.82 18.93
CA THR A 62 8.22 12.16 17.94
C THR A 62 7.60 10.90 17.32
N SER A 63 6.79 10.17 18.08
CA SER A 63 6.02 9.02 17.60
C SER A 63 5.03 9.38 16.48
N PHE A 64 4.47 10.59 16.49
CA PHE A 64 3.54 11.05 15.46
C PHE A 64 4.23 11.22 14.11
N TYR A 65 5.45 11.77 14.12
CA TYR A 65 6.26 11.89 12.90
C TYR A 65 6.64 10.53 12.34
N LEU A 66 7.09 9.59 13.19
CA LEU A 66 7.42 8.23 12.77
C LEU A 66 6.22 7.50 12.15
N LEU A 67 5.05 7.58 12.78
CA LEU A 67 3.81 6.98 12.27
C LEU A 67 3.38 7.59 10.94
N SER A 68 3.49 8.92 10.79
CA SER A 68 3.17 9.62 9.55
C SER A 68 4.09 9.20 8.39
N THR A 69 5.40 9.11 8.64
CA THR A 69 6.37 8.63 7.65
C THR A 69 6.12 7.17 7.28
N LEU A 70 5.81 6.31 8.26
CA LEU A 70 5.49 4.91 8.01
C LEU A 70 4.21 4.76 7.17
N LEU A 71 3.19 5.56 7.46
CA LEU A 71 1.94 5.57 6.68
C LEU A 71 2.18 5.98 5.23
N LEU A 72 3.00 7.01 4.99
CA LEU A 72 3.36 7.43 3.63
C LEU A 72 4.12 6.34 2.88
N LEU A 73 5.05 5.64 3.54
CA LEU A 73 5.76 4.52 2.93
C LEU A 73 4.80 3.38 2.54
N LEU A 74 3.89 3.03 3.45
CA LEU A 74 2.82 2.06 3.21
C LEU A 74 1.97 2.44 1.99
N LEU A 75 1.47 3.68 1.94
CA LEU A 75 0.65 4.21 0.84
C LEU A 75 1.35 4.12 -0.53
N ILE A 76 2.66 4.39 -0.57
CA ILE A 76 3.45 4.27 -1.80
C ILE A 76 3.55 2.80 -2.21
N THR A 77 3.86 1.90 -1.27
CA THR A 77 4.00 0.48 -1.57
C THR A 77 2.68 -0.15 -2.03
N THR A 78 1.57 0.13 -1.34
CA THR A 78 0.23 -0.35 -1.72
C THR A 78 -0.18 0.19 -3.09
N GLY A 79 0.06 1.48 -3.37
CA GLY A 79 -0.21 2.08 -4.67
C GLY A 79 0.56 1.43 -5.83
N ILE A 80 1.85 1.12 -5.64
CA ILE A 80 2.66 0.42 -6.65
C ILE A 80 2.12 -0.99 -6.90
N THR A 81 1.78 -1.72 -5.84
CA THR A 81 1.26 -3.08 -5.95
C THR A 81 -0.12 -3.14 -6.60
N LEU A 82 -1.02 -2.20 -6.29
CA LEU A 82 -2.33 -2.12 -6.92
C LEU A 82 -2.20 -1.84 -8.43
N LYS A 83 -1.28 -0.93 -8.82
CA LYS A 83 -0.99 -0.65 -10.24
C LYS A 83 -0.43 -1.86 -10.96
N SER A 84 0.49 -2.60 -10.33
CA SER A 84 1.06 -3.83 -10.87
C SER A 84 -0.01 -4.90 -11.08
N LEU A 85 -0.87 -5.13 -10.10
CA LEU A 85 -2.00 -6.07 -10.18
C LEU A 85 -3.00 -5.68 -11.28
N TYR A 86 -3.33 -4.39 -11.39
CA TYR A 86 -4.23 -3.90 -12.44
C TYR A 86 -3.67 -4.14 -13.84
N HIS A 87 -2.37 -3.88 -14.05
CA HIS A 87 -1.71 -4.16 -15.33
C HIS A 87 -1.72 -5.66 -15.65
N LYS A 88 -1.46 -6.51 -14.65
CA LYS A 88 -1.46 -7.97 -14.79
C LYS A 88 -2.85 -8.50 -15.16
N CYS A 89 -3.91 -7.99 -14.51
CA CYS A 89 -5.30 -8.35 -14.81
C CYS A 89 -5.71 -7.97 -16.23
N LYS A 90 -5.34 -6.75 -16.67
CA LYS A 90 -5.61 -6.28 -18.04
C LYS A 90 -4.90 -7.12 -19.10
N GLN A 91 -3.68 -7.59 -18.84
CA GLN A 91 -2.97 -8.51 -19.75
C GLN A 91 -3.63 -9.89 -19.83
N THR A 92 -4.21 -10.38 -18.74
CA THR A 92 -4.89 -11.69 -18.73
C THR A 92 -6.25 -11.66 -19.42
N GLU A 93 -6.92 -10.51 -19.48
CA GLU A 93 -8.15 -10.32 -20.27
C GLU A 93 -7.91 -10.18 -21.77
N MET A 94 -6.78 -9.63 -22.22
CA MET A 94 -6.49 -9.47 -23.67
C MET A 94 -6.03 -10.76 -24.38
N LEU A 95 -5.71 -11.81 -23.63
CA LEU A 95 -5.25 -13.11 -24.15
C LEU A 95 -6.39 -14.14 -24.25
N ASN A 96 -7.63 -13.75 -23.96
CA ASN A 96 -8.81 -14.60 -23.90
C ASN A 96 -9.96 -14.01 -24.74
#